data_AF-A0A662CP91-F1
#
_entry.id   AF-A0A662CP91-F1
#
_cell.length_a   1.000
_cell.length_b   1.000
_cell.length_c   1.000
_cell.angle_alpha   90.00
_cell.angle_beta   90.00
_cell.angle_gamma   90.00
#
_symmetry.space_group_name_H-M   'P 1'
#
loop_
_entity.id
_entity.type
_entity.pdbx_description
1 polymer ?
#
loop_
_entity_poly.entity_id
_entity_poly.type
_entity_poly.pdbx_seq_one_letter_code
_entity_poly.pdbx_strand_id
1 'polypeptide(L)'
;MNHRHNHIFLIVFGFLLAIGANAQDSTLHFPFSDKGSYPLSISGQSSPLYLQNPSNIKSQVFYDPLTKKYVFTETMGSWNYRTPTTMTMNEFQRYELNQQVKDYWRMKASGSSLEQQLSFIPPIQVGGEAFDKLFGSNVINIIPTGSAELIFGFNLSKQDNPNISEKLRSVPSFTFDEKIIMNVAGSIGNKMTMDISYNTEATFDFENQTKLEYTGEEDEIIKKIEAGNVNLSVPGSLINGSQSLFGFKTELQFGKLTVTSVFSQQRGESSVITVEGGAQLSEFSITVDDYDVNKHYFLSDYFRENYNKAMSRLPIITSDVTVTRIEVWVTNKTTNFEQSRNIVAVNDLAEPYPMFYMRDPGQTGNYPRNELNNAYEELTTTHSSIRDIKNVTTELEGAGLVLGIDYEKVENARLLTPREYTFNDKLGYISLNTALNTDEILAVAYEYTYRGQTFRVGELSQASGISAPSSLMMKLIKPTNYTPRAYTWDLMMKNVYALGAYQVVE
;
A
#
# COMPACT_ATOMS: atom_id res chain seq x y z
N MET A 1 27.16 -79.68 94.57
CA MET A 1 26.06 -78.80 95.05
C MET A 1 26.71 -77.60 95.71
N ASN A 2 26.22 -76.39 95.45
CA ASN A 2 26.73 -75.11 95.97
C ASN A 2 27.98 -74.50 95.31
N HIS A 3 27.85 -73.18 95.17
CA HIS A 3 28.81 -72.13 95.52
C HIS A 3 30.01 -71.75 94.63
N ARG A 4 30.02 -70.43 94.38
CA ARG A 4 31.09 -69.41 94.61
C ARG A 4 32.28 -69.30 93.65
N HIS A 5 32.45 -68.05 93.17
CA HIS A 5 33.66 -67.17 93.16
C HIS A 5 34.92 -67.72 92.46
N ASN A 6 35.73 -67.00 91.68
CA ASN A 6 36.31 -65.64 91.79
C ASN A 6 37.15 -65.32 90.52
N HIS A 7 37.39 -64.02 90.20
CA HIS A 7 38.54 -63.37 89.51
C HIS A 7 39.24 -64.04 88.28
N ILE A 8 39.66 -63.40 87.18
CA ILE A 8 40.39 -62.14 86.99
C ILE A 8 40.63 -61.90 85.45
N PHE A 9 40.92 -60.65 85.04
CA PHE A 9 41.53 -60.14 83.78
C PHE A 9 40.93 -60.50 82.39
N LEU A 10 40.59 -59.48 81.59
CA LEU A 10 40.88 -59.54 80.14
C LEU A 10 40.98 -58.16 79.45
N ILE A 11 41.83 -58.16 78.44
CA ILE A 11 42.50 -57.06 77.73
C ILE A 11 41.80 -56.77 76.38
N VAL A 12 41.63 -55.48 76.08
CA VAL A 12 41.71 -54.77 74.78
C VAL A 12 41.17 -55.45 73.51
N PHE A 13 40.06 -54.91 72.95
CA PHE A 13 39.96 -54.41 71.56
C PHE A 13 38.57 -53.79 71.28
N GLY A 14 38.51 -52.75 70.43
CA GLY A 14 37.30 -52.34 69.70
C GLY A 14 36.69 -50.99 70.10
N PHE A 15 36.97 -49.93 69.33
CA PHE A 15 36.11 -48.74 69.33
C PHE A 15 35.10 -48.85 68.19
N LEU A 16 33.90 -49.30 68.56
CA LEU A 16 32.69 -49.29 67.74
C LEU A 16 31.83 -48.16 68.34
N LEU A 17 31.66 -47.06 67.60
CA LEU A 17 30.72 -46.01 67.95
C LEU A 17 29.78 -45.79 66.78
N ALA A 18 28.69 -46.57 66.82
CA ALA A 18 27.44 -46.23 66.20
C ALA A 18 26.39 -46.19 67.31
N ILE A 19 26.01 -45.00 67.76
CA ILE A 19 24.70 -44.74 68.36
C ILE A 19 24.22 -43.42 67.76
N GLY A 20 23.09 -43.49 67.07
CA GLY A 20 22.50 -42.39 66.32
C GLY A 20 22.04 -41.24 67.22
N ALA A 21 22.22 -40.04 66.71
CA ALA A 21 21.44 -38.88 67.09
C ALA A 21 20.55 -38.51 65.90
N ASN A 22 19.24 -38.70 66.06
CA ASN A 22 18.25 -38.03 65.22
C ASN A 22 18.32 -36.53 65.53
N ALA A 23 18.92 -35.76 64.63
CA ALA A 23 18.82 -34.31 64.63
C ALA A 23 17.69 -33.91 63.67
N GLN A 24 16.69 -33.28 64.29
CA GLN A 24 15.62 -32.43 63.76
C GLN A 24 15.71 -32.01 62.28
N ASP A 25 14.58 -32.23 61.61
CA ASP A 25 14.16 -31.71 60.31
C ASP A 25 14.61 -30.24 60.10
N SER A 26 15.54 -30.05 59.16
CA SER A 26 16.04 -28.74 58.72
C SER A 26 15.56 -28.43 57.31
N THR A 27 14.27 -28.66 57.04
CA THR A 27 13.63 -28.11 55.84
C THR A 27 13.40 -26.62 56.04
N LEU A 28 14.28 -25.80 55.46
CA LEU A 28 14.08 -24.35 55.35
C LEU A 28 12.71 -24.08 54.72
N HIS A 29 11.95 -23.11 55.27
CA HIS A 29 10.65 -22.67 54.72
C HIS A 29 10.78 -22.22 53.25
N PHE A 30 11.97 -21.75 52.88
CA PHE A 30 12.42 -21.56 51.50
C PHE A 30 13.74 -22.33 51.30
N PRO A 31 13.69 -23.58 50.80
CA PRO A 31 14.90 -24.36 50.60
C PRO A 31 15.77 -23.74 49.51
N PHE A 32 17.06 -23.57 49.79
CA PHE A 32 18.03 -23.27 48.74
C PHE A 32 18.20 -24.53 47.88
N SER A 33 17.75 -24.47 46.63
CA SER A 33 18.14 -25.49 45.65
C SER A 33 19.59 -25.23 45.26
N ASP A 34 20.48 -26.19 45.53
CA ASP A 34 21.77 -26.20 44.85
C ASP A 34 21.50 -26.28 43.35
N LYS A 35 22.10 -25.36 42.59
CA LYS A 35 21.99 -25.35 41.14
C LYS A 35 22.93 -26.43 40.64
N GLY A 36 22.37 -27.54 40.16
CA GLY A 36 23.16 -28.62 39.57
C GLY A 36 24.06 -28.14 38.42
N SER A 37 24.93 -29.03 37.94
CA SER A 37 25.94 -28.79 36.90
C SER A 37 25.35 -28.52 35.49
N TYR A 38 24.42 -27.57 35.36
CA TYR A 38 23.90 -27.07 34.08
C TYR A 38 24.37 -25.62 33.86
N PRO A 39 24.67 -25.23 32.61
CA PRO A 39 25.89 -24.48 32.37
C PRO A 39 25.77 -23.05 32.86
N LEU A 40 26.69 -22.73 33.76
CA LEU A 40 26.84 -21.46 34.44
C LEU A 40 25.63 -21.03 35.27
N SER A 41 25.82 -21.06 36.59
CA SER A 41 25.05 -20.21 37.50
C SER A 41 25.54 -18.75 37.39
N ILE A 42 25.54 -18.16 36.18
CA ILE A 42 25.42 -16.70 36.05
C ILE A 42 23.91 -16.36 36.02
N SER A 43 23.13 -17.01 36.87
CA SER A 43 21.99 -16.29 37.41
C SER A 43 22.60 -15.17 38.24
N GLY A 44 22.78 -14.00 37.62
CA GLY A 44 22.84 -12.71 38.30
C GLY A 44 21.51 -12.45 39.03
N GLN A 45 21.08 -13.39 39.87
CA GLN A 45 20.06 -13.18 40.88
C GLN A 45 20.74 -12.38 41.99
N SER A 46 21.03 -11.11 41.69
CA SER A 46 21.32 -10.12 42.71
C SER A 46 20.00 -9.74 43.35
N SER A 47 19.54 -10.57 44.28
CA SER A 47 18.50 -10.19 45.22
C SER A 47 19.17 -9.88 46.55
N PRO A 48 18.75 -8.84 47.28
CA PRO A 48 19.16 -8.64 48.68
C PRO A 48 18.87 -9.86 49.58
N LEU A 49 18.01 -10.77 49.12
CA LEU A 49 17.64 -12.02 49.80
C LEU A 49 18.65 -13.16 49.56
N TYR A 50 19.58 -13.04 48.61
CA TYR A 50 20.62 -14.03 48.33
C TYR A 50 22.02 -13.49 48.65
N LEU A 51 22.87 -14.34 49.21
CA LEU A 51 24.29 -14.01 49.38
C LEU A 51 24.99 -13.99 48.02
N GLN A 52 25.85 -13.00 47.81
CA GLN A 52 26.68 -12.92 46.61
C GLN A 52 27.75 -14.02 46.65
N ASN A 53 28.16 -14.50 45.46
CA ASN A 53 29.27 -15.43 45.36
C ASN A 53 30.57 -14.77 45.88
N PRO A 54 31.41 -15.50 46.64
CA PRO A 54 32.66 -14.96 47.14
C PRO A 54 33.63 -14.69 45.97
N SER A 55 34.46 -13.64 46.11
CA SER A 55 35.32 -13.10 45.05
C SER A 55 36.40 -14.06 44.54
N ASN A 56 36.65 -15.16 45.25
CA ASN A 56 37.59 -16.20 44.88
C ASN A 56 37.02 -17.22 43.87
N ILE A 57 35.70 -17.18 43.56
CA ILE A 57 35.08 -18.01 42.52
C ILE A 57 35.08 -17.23 41.20
N LYS A 58 35.66 -17.82 40.15
CA LYS A 58 35.71 -17.25 38.80
C LYS A 58 35.03 -18.17 37.80
N SER A 59 34.05 -17.65 37.07
CA SER A 59 33.41 -18.35 35.95
C SER A 59 34.07 -17.95 34.63
N GLN A 60 34.43 -18.92 33.79
CA GLN A 60 35.05 -18.69 32.49
C GLN A 60 34.42 -19.59 31.43
N VAL A 61 34.42 -19.10 30.19
CA VAL A 61 33.98 -19.85 29.02
C VAL A 61 35.10 -19.81 28.00
N PHE A 62 35.52 -20.97 27.49
CA PHE A 62 36.49 -21.03 26.40
C PHE A 62 36.04 -22.02 25.33
N TYR A 63 36.44 -21.75 24.09
CA TYR A 63 36.15 -22.61 22.95
C TYR A 63 37.26 -23.65 22.79
N ASP A 64 36.89 -24.94 22.73
CA ASP A 64 37.79 -26.03 22.41
C ASP A 64 37.76 -26.31 20.89
N PRO A 65 38.83 -25.97 20.13
CA PRO A 65 38.86 -26.14 18.69
C PRO A 65 38.94 -27.60 18.22
N LEU A 66 39.36 -28.55 19.08
CA LEU A 66 39.43 -29.96 18.73
C LEU A 66 38.05 -30.63 18.78
N THR A 67 37.28 -30.32 19.84
CA THR A 67 35.94 -30.88 20.03
C THR A 67 34.83 -30.01 19.45
N LYS A 68 35.14 -28.78 19.00
CA LYS A 68 34.21 -27.75 18.52
C LYS A 68 33.10 -27.41 19.52
N LYS A 69 33.42 -27.47 20.81
CA LYS A 69 32.49 -27.23 21.92
C LYS A 69 32.95 -26.06 22.77
N TYR A 70 31.99 -25.37 23.36
CA TYR A 70 32.22 -24.35 24.38
C TYR A 70 32.27 -25.03 25.74
N VAL A 71 33.35 -24.83 26.48
CA VAL A 71 33.58 -25.39 27.82
C VAL A 71 33.39 -24.30 28.86
N PHE A 72 32.50 -24.57 29.80
CA PHE A 72 32.17 -23.69 30.92
C PHE A 72 32.86 -24.20 32.19
N THR A 73 33.67 -23.37 32.82
CA THR A 73 34.42 -23.72 34.03
C THR A 73 34.18 -22.71 35.15
N GLU A 74 34.04 -23.21 36.38
CA GLU A 74 34.01 -22.40 37.60
C GLU A 74 35.21 -22.81 38.46
N THR A 75 36.16 -21.88 38.64
CA THR A 75 37.41 -22.13 39.35
C THR A 75 37.46 -21.39 40.67
N MET A 76 38.01 -22.04 41.70
CA MET A 76 38.38 -21.43 42.97
C MET A 76 39.89 -21.58 43.13
N GLY A 77 40.64 -20.51 42.83
CA GLY A 77 42.09 -20.59 42.69
C GLY A 77 42.49 -21.54 41.55
N SER A 78 43.21 -22.63 41.88
CA SER A 78 43.64 -23.66 40.94
C SER A 78 42.69 -24.87 40.84
N TRP A 79 41.61 -24.89 41.62
CA TRP A 79 40.69 -26.03 41.71
C TRP A 79 39.41 -25.74 40.95
N ASN A 80 38.93 -26.72 40.18
CA ASN A 80 37.59 -26.65 39.59
C ASN A 80 36.57 -26.83 40.72
N TYR A 81 35.85 -25.76 41.05
CA TYR A 81 34.82 -25.76 42.08
C TYR A 81 33.63 -26.63 41.66
N ARG A 82 33.34 -26.71 40.36
CA ARG A 82 32.29 -27.56 39.77
C ARG A 82 32.79 -28.31 38.54
N THR A 83 32.08 -29.39 38.19
CA THR A 83 32.36 -30.15 36.96
C THR A 83 32.16 -29.25 35.74
N PRO A 84 33.15 -29.16 34.83
CA PRO A 84 33.00 -28.42 33.60
C PRO A 84 31.83 -28.94 32.77
N THR A 85 31.08 -28.03 32.16
CA THR A 85 29.99 -28.39 31.25
C THR A 85 30.35 -27.98 29.84
N THR A 86 29.85 -28.71 28.84
CA THR A 86 30.16 -28.43 27.44
C THR A 86 28.89 -28.28 26.63
N MET A 87 28.88 -27.32 25.71
CA MET A 87 27.81 -27.11 24.74
C MET A 87 28.38 -27.12 23.32
N THR A 88 27.59 -27.59 22.36
CA THR A 88 27.86 -27.35 20.94
C THR A 88 27.64 -25.88 20.59
N MET A 89 28.15 -25.42 19.43
CA MET A 89 27.95 -24.04 18.97
C MET A 89 26.47 -23.62 18.92
N ASN A 90 25.60 -24.47 18.35
CA ASN A 90 24.16 -24.18 18.27
C ASN A 90 23.52 -24.08 19.66
N GLU A 91 23.92 -24.93 20.60
CA GLU A 91 23.43 -24.88 21.98
C GLU A 91 23.92 -23.63 22.71
N PHE A 92 25.18 -23.24 22.49
CA PHE A 92 25.76 -22.02 23.05
C PHE A 92 25.05 -20.77 22.53
N GLN A 93 24.83 -20.66 21.22
CA GLN A 93 24.10 -19.53 20.62
C GLN A 93 22.68 -19.40 21.19
N ARG A 94 21.98 -20.54 21.32
CA ARG A 94 20.63 -20.56 21.91
C ARG A 94 20.65 -20.22 23.40
N TYR A 95 21.68 -20.64 24.13
CA TYR A 95 21.87 -20.29 25.54
C TYR A 95 22.09 -18.79 25.71
N GLU A 96 23.01 -18.20 24.94
CA GLU A 96 23.36 -16.78 25.00
C GLU A 96 22.15 -15.90 24.66
N LEU A 97 21.42 -16.24 23.60
CA LEU A 97 20.19 -15.55 23.20
C LEU A 97 19.16 -15.56 24.34
N ASN A 98 18.94 -16.71 24.97
CA ASN A 98 18.00 -16.83 26.09
C ASN A 98 18.44 -16.04 27.33
N GLN A 99 19.75 -15.92 27.59
CA GLN A 99 20.25 -15.09 28.68
C GLN A 99 20.03 -13.60 28.41
N GLN A 100 20.36 -13.12 27.21
CA GLN A 100 20.14 -11.73 26.82
C GLN A 100 18.66 -11.32 26.92
N VAL A 101 17.74 -12.19 26.47
CA VAL A 101 16.29 -11.96 26.60
C VAL A 101 15.90 -11.85 28.08
N LYS A 102 16.39 -12.74 28.95
CA LYS A 102 16.10 -12.69 30.38
C LYS A 102 16.66 -11.43 31.04
N ASP A 103 17.86 -11.02 30.68
CA ASP A 103 18.51 -9.83 31.23
C ASP A 103 17.79 -8.55 30.79
N TYR A 104 17.34 -8.47 29.54
CA TYR A 104 16.48 -7.40 29.03
C TYR A 104 15.19 -7.27 29.86
N TRP A 105 14.47 -8.38 30.10
CA TRP A 105 13.25 -8.35 30.91
C TRP A 105 13.52 -7.99 32.38
N ARG A 106 14.66 -8.41 32.95
CA ARG A 106 15.06 -8.01 34.30
C ARG A 106 15.36 -6.51 34.40
N MET A 107 16.09 -5.95 33.45
CA MET A 107 16.36 -4.51 33.38
C MET A 107 15.05 -3.70 33.26
N LYS A 108 14.11 -4.18 32.45
CA LYS A 108 12.79 -3.57 32.31
C LYS A 108 11.97 -3.66 33.61
N ALA A 109 12.05 -4.80 34.31
CA ALA A 109 11.31 -5.04 35.56
C ALA A 109 11.93 -4.36 36.80
N SER A 110 13.24 -4.08 36.82
CA SER A 110 13.92 -3.42 37.95
C SER A 110 13.58 -1.94 38.09
N GLY A 111 12.73 -1.39 37.22
CA GLY A 111 12.33 0.02 37.24
C GLY A 111 13.50 0.97 37.00
N SER A 112 14.65 0.44 36.58
CA SER A 112 15.81 1.19 36.13
C SER A 112 15.48 1.76 34.75
N SER A 113 14.55 2.71 34.73
CA SER A 113 14.29 3.54 33.58
C SER A 113 15.59 4.29 33.26
N LEU A 114 16.07 4.17 32.02
CA LEU A 114 17.09 5.07 31.50
C LEU A 114 16.63 6.55 31.61
N GLU A 115 15.34 6.79 31.83
CA GLU A 115 14.69 8.12 31.87
C GLU A 115 15.00 8.92 33.13
N GLN A 116 15.38 8.31 34.26
CA GLN A 116 15.53 9.05 35.52
C GLN A 116 16.84 9.86 35.65
N GLN A 117 17.73 9.80 34.65
CA GLN A 117 19.05 10.46 34.70
C GLN A 117 19.22 11.61 33.69
N LEU A 118 18.14 12.07 33.04
CA LEU A 118 18.23 12.83 31.79
C LEU A 118 17.52 14.21 31.81
N SER A 119 17.90 15.12 32.71
CA SER A 119 17.88 16.55 32.36
C SER A 119 19.17 16.85 31.60
N PHE A 120 19.18 16.53 30.31
CA PHE A 120 20.41 16.36 29.52
C PHE A 120 21.22 17.63 29.22
N ILE A 121 20.68 18.84 29.43
CA ILE A 121 21.41 20.07 29.09
C ILE A 121 21.19 21.12 30.19
N PRO A 122 22.08 21.21 31.20
CA PRO A 122 22.11 22.38 32.07
C PRO A 122 22.45 23.63 31.23
N PRO A 123 21.95 24.83 31.60
CA PRO A 123 22.25 26.06 30.88
C PRO A 123 23.77 26.25 30.83
N ILE A 124 24.30 26.30 29.61
CA ILE A 124 25.74 26.40 29.38
C ILE A 124 26.12 27.87 29.52
N GLN A 125 27.06 28.16 30.42
CA GLN A 125 27.65 29.48 30.54
C GLN A 125 28.98 29.51 29.80
N VAL A 126 29.07 30.32 28.76
CA VAL A 126 30.31 30.48 27.97
C VAL A 126 31.13 31.61 28.56
N GLY A 127 32.40 31.36 28.91
CA GLY A 127 33.28 32.39 29.46
C GLY A 127 33.83 33.35 28.40
N GLY A 128 33.94 34.64 28.73
CA GLY A 128 34.68 35.64 27.97
C GLY A 128 33.88 36.90 27.60
N GLU A 129 34.50 38.08 27.73
CA GLU A 129 33.88 39.38 27.41
C GLU A 129 33.49 39.53 25.92
N ALA A 130 34.14 38.80 25.02
CA ALA A 130 33.84 38.83 23.59
C ALA A 130 32.48 38.19 23.26
N PHE A 131 32.08 37.15 23.99
CA PHE A 131 30.79 36.48 23.81
C PHE A 131 29.65 37.37 24.31
N ASP A 132 29.82 37.94 25.50
CA ASP A 132 28.88 38.88 26.09
C ASP A 132 28.64 40.12 25.20
N LYS A 133 29.69 40.68 24.60
CA LYS A 133 29.57 41.80 23.65
C LYS A 133 28.75 41.47 22.39
N LEU A 134 28.79 40.22 21.92
CA LEU A 134 28.11 39.79 20.70
C LEU A 134 26.67 39.33 20.96
N PHE A 135 26.40 38.69 22.11
CA PHE A 135 25.12 38.04 22.43
C PHE A 135 24.36 38.67 23.60
N GLY A 136 24.93 39.68 24.27
CA GLY A 136 24.32 40.42 25.38
C GLY A 136 24.21 39.65 26.71
N SER A 137 24.54 38.37 26.71
CA SER A 137 24.63 37.51 27.90
C SER A 137 25.39 36.22 27.54
N ASN A 138 26.02 35.62 28.54
CA ASN A 138 26.79 34.38 28.41
C ASN A 138 25.96 33.10 28.59
N VAL A 139 24.64 33.23 28.76
CA VAL A 139 23.74 32.10 29.03
C VAL A 139 23.21 31.52 27.73
N ILE A 140 23.39 30.22 27.54
CA ILE A 140 22.77 29.45 26.46
C ILE A 140 21.68 28.58 27.08
N ASN A 141 20.45 28.78 26.62
CA ASN A 141 19.29 27.99 27.02
C ASN A 141 18.73 27.30 25.78
N ILE A 142 18.74 25.97 25.75
CA ILE A 142 18.23 25.15 24.64
C ILE A 142 17.27 24.13 25.23
N ILE A 143 16.03 24.16 24.76
CA ILE A 143 14.93 23.31 25.24
C ILE A 143 14.46 22.46 24.05
N PRO A 144 15.03 21.26 23.87
CA PRO A 144 14.51 20.29 22.91
C PRO A 144 13.26 19.61 23.49
N THR A 145 12.23 19.46 22.67
CA THR A 145 10.98 18.76 23.00
C THR A 145 10.61 17.84 21.85
N GLY A 146 9.94 16.72 22.14
CA GLY A 146 9.52 15.74 21.14
C GLY A 146 10.00 14.34 21.43
N SER A 147 10.08 13.51 20.40
CA SER A 147 10.45 12.09 20.46
C SER A 147 11.32 11.71 19.26
N ALA A 148 12.27 10.82 19.51
CA ALA A 148 13.01 10.14 18.46
C ALA A 148 12.87 8.63 18.67
N GLU A 149 12.38 7.93 17.66
CA GLU A 149 12.26 6.48 17.62
C GLU A 149 13.14 5.94 16.49
N LEU A 150 13.90 4.89 16.80
CA LEU A 150 14.74 4.18 15.85
C LEU A 150 14.26 2.73 15.79
N ILE A 151 13.82 2.29 14.61
CA ILE A 151 13.30 0.94 14.40
C ILE A 151 14.35 0.16 13.63
N PHE A 152 14.83 -0.92 14.24
CA PHE A 152 15.72 -1.89 13.61
C PHE A 152 14.97 -3.19 13.39
N GLY A 153 14.84 -3.60 12.12
CA GLY A 153 14.16 -4.82 11.72
C GLY A 153 15.08 -5.73 10.91
N PHE A 154 14.91 -7.04 11.07
CA PHE A 154 15.52 -8.02 10.18
C PHE A 154 14.44 -8.97 9.70
N ASN A 155 14.20 -9.00 8.38
CA ASN A 155 13.22 -9.84 7.74
C ASN A 155 13.92 -10.85 6.82
N LEU A 156 13.48 -12.11 6.85
CA LEU A 156 13.95 -13.13 5.93
C LEU A 156 12.75 -13.62 5.12
N SER A 157 12.67 -13.19 3.87
CA SER A 157 11.62 -13.66 2.95
C SER A 157 12.09 -14.93 2.25
N LYS A 158 11.28 -16.00 2.32
CA LYS A 158 11.53 -17.24 1.61
C LYS A 158 10.40 -17.54 0.62
N GLN A 159 10.73 -17.74 -0.66
CA GLN A 159 9.79 -18.10 -1.71
C GLN A 159 10.15 -19.45 -2.32
N ASP A 160 9.25 -20.42 -2.23
CA ASP A 160 9.43 -21.76 -2.79
C ASP A 160 8.99 -21.83 -4.28
N ASN A 161 9.33 -20.79 -5.06
CA ASN A 161 9.07 -20.78 -6.50
C ASN A 161 10.22 -21.51 -7.23
N PRO A 162 9.96 -22.66 -7.89
CA PRO A 162 10.99 -23.41 -8.58
C PRO A 162 11.62 -22.64 -9.75
N ASN A 163 10.91 -21.65 -10.32
CA ASN A 163 11.42 -20.80 -11.40
C ASN A 163 12.47 -19.80 -10.94
N ILE A 164 12.64 -19.61 -9.63
CA ILE A 164 13.68 -18.75 -9.04
C ILE A 164 14.85 -19.64 -8.63
N SER A 165 16.07 -19.18 -8.89
CA SER A 165 17.30 -19.86 -8.45
C SER A 165 17.32 -20.02 -6.92
N GLU A 166 17.76 -21.18 -6.42
CA GLU A 166 17.72 -21.52 -5.00
C GLU A 166 18.40 -20.48 -4.09
N LYS A 167 19.47 -19.83 -4.59
CA LYS A 167 20.17 -18.75 -3.87
C LYS A 167 19.34 -17.48 -3.71
N LEU A 168 18.40 -17.23 -4.62
CA LEU A 168 17.52 -16.06 -4.62
C LEU A 168 16.14 -16.36 -4.00
N ARG A 169 15.91 -17.59 -3.55
CA ARG A 169 14.66 -17.97 -2.86
C ARG A 169 14.61 -17.47 -1.43
N SER A 170 15.75 -17.18 -0.81
CA SER A 170 15.85 -16.65 0.57
C SER A 170 16.55 -15.30 0.55
N VAL A 171 15.80 -14.21 0.70
CA VAL A 171 16.34 -12.85 0.65
C VAL A 171 16.27 -12.23 2.05
N PRO A 172 17.41 -12.02 2.74
CA PRO A 172 17.44 -11.26 3.98
C PRO A 172 17.30 -9.77 3.66
N SER A 173 16.56 -9.06 4.50
CA SER A 173 16.36 -7.62 4.44
C SER A 173 16.56 -7.04 5.84
N PHE A 174 17.38 -6.01 5.92
CA PHE A 174 17.54 -5.21 7.13
C PHE A 174 16.79 -3.89 6.95
N THR A 175 15.94 -3.58 7.90
CA THR A 175 15.14 -2.35 7.94
C THR A 175 15.70 -1.45 9.03
N PHE A 176 15.90 -0.18 8.67
CA PHE A 176 16.33 0.87 9.58
C PHE A 176 15.45 2.08 9.30
N ASP A 177 14.52 2.35 10.21
CA ASP A 177 13.59 3.48 10.09
C ASP A 177 13.83 4.46 11.24
N GLU A 178 14.00 5.74 10.91
CA GLU A 178 14.17 6.84 11.86
C GLU A 178 12.88 7.70 11.89
N LYS A 179 12.25 7.76 13.06
CA LYS A 179 11.08 8.60 13.32
C LYS A 179 11.44 9.68 14.32
N ILE A 180 11.81 10.85 13.80
CA ILE A 180 12.22 12.00 14.62
C ILE A 180 11.12 13.05 14.50
N ILE A 181 10.50 13.37 15.64
CA ILE A 181 9.57 14.48 15.81
C ILE A 181 10.17 15.36 16.89
N MET A 182 10.76 16.50 16.52
CA MET A 182 11.53 17.33 17.41
C MET A 182 11.18 18.80 17.20
N ASN A 183 10.96 19.52 18.30
CA ASN A 183 10.88 20.97 18.35
C ASN A 183 11.95 21.48 19.32
N VAL A 184 12.88 22.29 18.84
CA VAL A 184 13.97 22.88 19.60
C VAL A 184 13.75 24.38 19.66
N ALA A 185 13.46 24.88 20.86
CA ALA A 185 13.43 26.31 21.14
C ALA A 185 14.65 26.68 21.98
N GLY A 186 15.34 27.76 21.65
CA GLY A 186 16.50 28.19 22.40
C GLY A 186 16.82 29.67 22.26
N SER A 187 17.55 30.18 23.24
CA SER A 187 18.09 31.53 23.25
C SER A 187 19.58 31.49 23.61
N ILE A 188 20.39 32.23 22.87
CA ILE A 188 21.81 32.46 23.16
C ILE A 188 21.94 33.92 23.56
N GLY A 189 22.17 34.15 24.86
CA GLY A 189 22.10 35.46 25.46
C GLY A 189 20.72 36.10 25.27
N ASN A 190 20.71 37.39 24.96
CA ASN A 190 19.48 38.17 24.71
C ASN A 190 19.26 38.47 23.22
N LYS A 191 20.29 38.25 22.38
CA LYS A 191 20.27 38.68 20.98
C LYS A 191 19.99 37.59 19.98
N MET A 192 20.15 36.30 20.32
CA MET A 192 19.97 35.21 19.37
C MET A 192 18.91 34.24 19.85
N THR A 193 17.96 33.93 18.96
CA THR A 193 16.86 32.99 19.19
C THR A 193 16.87 31.92 18.10
N MET A 194 16.52 30.70 18.50
CA MET A 194 16.50 29.52 17.64
C MET A 194 15.16 28.81 17.83
N ASP A 195 14.51 28.52 16.72
CA ASP A 195 13.28 27.73 16.65
C ASP A 195 13.42 26.73 15.51
N ILE A 196 13.52 25.44 15.84
CA ILE A 196 13.71 24.36 14.87
C ILE A 196 12.64 23.32 15.09
N SER A 197 11.77 23.13 14.11
CA SER A 197 10.79 22.05 14.05
C SER A 197 11.19 21.06 12.97
N TYR A 198 11.33 19.79 13.34
CA TYR A 198 11.77 18.72 12.44
C TYR A 198 10.92 17.47 12.65
N ASN A 199 10.29 17.00 11.58
CA ASN A 199 9.48 15.80 11.52
C ASN A 199 9.88 14.96 10.30
N THR A 200 10.42 13.77 10.53
CA THR A 200 10.79 12.84 9.43
C THR A 200 9.59 12.20 8.75
N GLU A 201 8.41 12.24 9.37
CA GLU A 201 7.15 11.74 8.82
C GLU A 201 6.26 12.85 8.24
N ALA A 202 6.79 14.07 8.08
CA ALA A 202 6.07 15.18 7.46
C ALA A 202 5.65 14.84 6.02
N THR A 203 4.40 15.14 5.65
CA THR A 203 3.92 14.98 4.27
C THR A 203 4.34 16.18 3.42
N PHE A 204 4.47 17.36 4.04
CA PHE A 204 4.86 18.58 3.36
C PHE A 204 6.16 19.17 3.90
N ASP A 205 7.02 19.63 3.01
CA ASP A 205 8.32 20.23 3.36
C ASP A 205 8.22 21.49 4.24
N PHE A 206 7.07 22.18 4.24
CA PHE A 206 6.86 23.37 5.08
C PHE A 206 6.66 23.05 6.57
N GLU A 207 6.40 21.80 6.92
CA GLU A 207 6.32 21.34 8.31
C GLU A 207 7.71 21.33 8.97
N ASN A 208 8.76 21.14 8.16
CA ASN A 208 10.15 21.22 8.60
C ASN A 208 10.62 22.67 8.55
N GLN A 209 10.71 23.29 9.72
CA GLN A 209 11.05 24.70 9.88
C GLN A 209 12.34 24.86 10.66
N THR A 210 13.22 25.71 10.18
CA THR A 210 14.44 26.12 10.88
C THR A 210 14.48 27.62 10.84
N LYS A 211 14.42 28.27 12.00
CA LYS A 211 14.51 29.72 12.10
C LYS A 211 15.56 30.10 13.13
N LEU A 212 16.59 30.78 12.67
CA LEU A 212 17.60 31.42 13.52
C LEU A 212 17.42 32.92 13.39
N GLU A 213 17.19 33.61 14.50
CA GLU A 213 16.93 35.05 14.51
C GLU A 213 17.87 35.76 15.48
N TYR A 214 18.70 36.66 14.94
CA TYR A 214 19.45 37.64 15.70
C TYR A 214 18.68 38.97 15.74
N THR A 215 18.52 39.54 16.92
CA THR A 215 17.92 40.85 17.15
C THR A 215 18.97 41.79 17.75
N GLY A 216 19.20 42.90 17.05
CA GLY A 216 20.08 43.97 17.54
C GLY A 216 19.35 44.93 18.47
N GLU A 217 20.11 45.69 19.25
CA GLU A 217 19.58 46.69 20.19
C GLU A 217 19.05 47.93 19.46
N GLU A 218 18.39 48.83 20.21
CA GLU A 218 17.79 50.06 19.67
C GLU A 218 18.79 50.97 18.95
N ASP A 219 20.05 51.00 19.38
CA ASP A 219 21.09 51.85 18.79
C ASP A 219 21.90 51.17 17.67
N GLU A 220 21.65 49.88 17.38
CA GLU A 220 22.40 49.12 16.38
C GLU A 220 21.83 49.31 14.97
N ILE A 221 22.73 49.43 13.97
CA ILE A 221 22.32 49.50 12.55
C ILE A 221 21.65 48.21 12.11
N ILE A 222 22.18 47.07 12.57
CA ILE A 222 21.62 45.75 12.29
C ILE A 222 20.45 45.55 13.24
N LYS A 223 19.22 45.54 12.72
CA LYS A 223 18.02 45.29 13.52
C LYS A 223 17.68 43.81 13.62
N LYS A 224 17.76 43.11 12.48
CA LYS A 224 17.42 41.70 12.43
C LYS A 224 18.27 40.95 11.43
N ILE A 225 18.70 39.75 11.79
CA ILE A 225 19.26 38.77 10.87
C ILE A 225 18.49 37.46 11.07
N GLU A 226 17.81 36.99 10.03
CA GLU A 226 17.11 35.71 10.02
C GLU A 226 17.79 34.73 9.06
N ALA A 227 17.93 33.47 9.46
CA ALA A 227 18.42 32.39 8.61
C ALA A 227 17.50 31.16 8.71
N GLY A 228 17.32 30.48 7.57
CA GLY A 228 16.40 29.35 7.39
C GLY A 228 15.06 29.80 6.81
N ASN A 229 13.94 29.43 7.42
CA ASN A 229 12.60 29.81 6.99
C ASN A 229 12.35 31.30 7.28
N VAL A 230 12.26 32.10 6.22
CA VAL A 230 12.06 33.56 6.29
C VAL A 230 10.83 33.96 5.47
N ASN A 231 10.23 35.08 5.86
CA ASN A 231 9.11 35.69 5.13
C ASN A 231 9.46 37.14 4.78
N LEU A 232 9.08 37.55 3.56
CA LEU A 232 9.21 38.93 3.10
C LEU A 232 7.82 39.51 2.83
N SER A 233 7.26 40.19 3.81
CA SER A 233 6.02 40.95 3.64
C SER A 233 6.34 42.35 3.11
N VAL A 234 5.77 42.71 1.97
CA VAL A 234 5.86 44.08 1.41
C VAL A 234 4.49 44.75 1.50
N PRO A 235 4.41 46.05 1.84
CA PRO A 235 3.14 46.75 2.07
C PRO A 235 2.36 47.09 0.79
N GLY A 236 2.90 46.83 -0.41
CA GLY A 236 2.27 47.15 -1.69
C GLY A 236 1.44 45.99 -2.25
N SER A 237 0.44 46.30 -3.08
CA SER A 237 -0.40 45.30 -3.77
C SER A 237 0.12 44.88 -5.15
N LEU A 238 1.06 45.64 -5.73
CA LEU A 238 1.64 45.37 -7.05
C LEU A 238 2.71 44.26 -7.01
N ILE A 239 3.40 44.15 -5.89
CA ILE A 239 4.41 43.13 -5.63
C ILE A 239 3.90 42.35 -4.44
N ASN A 240 3.48 41.11 -4.65
CA ASN A 240 3.11 40.23 -3.54
C ASN A 240 4.40 39.72 -2.89
N GLY A 241 4.52 39.89 -1.59
CA GLY A 241 5.66 39.38 -0.82
C GLY A 241 5.71 37.85 -0.88
N SER A 242 6.87 37.28 -1.19
CA SER A 242 7.04 35.83 -1.19
C SER A 242 7.02 35.29 0.25
N GLN A 243 6.20 34.27 0.46
CA GLN A 243 6.10 33.52 1.73
C GLN A 243 6.80 32.17 1.60
N SER A 244 7.19 31.57 2.72
CA SER A 244 7.82 30.24 2.76
C SER A 244 9.14 30.17 1.98
N LEU A 245 10.04 31.12 2.27
CA LEU A 245 11.37 31.18 1.70
C LEU A 245 12.36 30.45 2.60
N PHE A 246 13.30 29.70 2.03
CA PHE A 246 14.44 29.17 2.77
C PHE A 246 15.71 29.92 2.37
N GLY A 247 16.30 30.68 3.28
CA GLY A 247 17.45 31.51 2.98
C GLY A 247 17.90 32.41 4.13
N PHE A 248 18.41 33.57 3.76
CA PHE A 248 19.00 34.55 4.66
C PHE A 248 18.31 35.90 4.46
N LYS A 249 17.89 36.54 5.56
CA LYS A 249 17.24 37.85 5.56
C LYS A 249 17.95 38.78 6.54
N THR A 250 18.19 40.02 6.11
CA THR A 250 18.79 41.06 6.94
C THR A 250 17.95 42.32 6.91
N GLU A 251 17.81 42.95 8.07
CA GLU A 251 17.14 44.24 8.24
C GLU A 251 18.12 45.24 8.84
N LEU A 252 18.41 46.28 8.08
CA LEU A 252 19.32 47.37 8.45
C LEU A 252 18.52 48.66 8.59
N GLN A 253 18.78 49.44 9.64
CA GLN A 253 18.13 50.72 9.87
C GLN A 253 19.15 51.86 9.95
N PHE A 254 19.05 52.81 9.03
CA PHE A 254 19.85 54.03 8.97
C PHE A 254 18.95 55.24 9.26
N GLY A 255 18.74 55.52 10.54
CA GLY A 255 17.79 56.55 10.99
C GLY A 255 16.35 56.19 10.62
N LYS A 256 15.77 56.88 9.63
CA LYS A 256 14.40 56.62 9.12
C LYS A 256 14.37 55.68 7.91
N LEU A 257 15.52 55.31 7.36
CA LEU A 257 15.62 54.40 6.22
C LEU A 257 15.80 52.97 6.72
N THR A 258 14.84 52.09 6.40
CA THR A 258 14.96 50.64 6.64
C THR A 258 15.27 49.94 5.32
N VAL A 259 16.34 49.15 5.29
CA VAL A 259 16.77 48.34 4.15
C VAL A 259 16.66 46.88 4.55
N THR A 260 15.71 46.17 3.93
CA THR A 260 15.53 44.73 4.10
C THR A 260 16.06 44.00 2.88
N SER A 261 17.01 43.08 3.08
CA SER A 261 17.57 42.24 2.01
C SER A 261 17.23 40.79 2.26
N VAL A 262 16.84 40.05 1.22
CA VAL A 262 16.55 38.61 1.32
C VAL A 262 17.24 37.88 0.18
N PHE A 263 18.01 36.85 0.52
CA PHE A 263 18.61 35.91 -0.42
C PHE A 263 18.10 34.51 -0.08
N SER A 264 17.25 33.94 -0.93
CA SER A 264 16.52 32.72 -0.58
C SER A 264 16.10 31.91 -1.78
N GLN A 265 15.89 30.62 -1.55
CA GLN A 265 15.16 29.74 -2.45
C GLN A 265 13.67 29.73 -2.07
N GLN A 266 12.79 30.02 -3.03
CA GLN A 266 11.36 29.89 -2.85
C GLN A 266 10.98 28.40 -2.90
N ARG A 267 10.29 27.90 -1.86
CA ARG A 267 9.82 26.52 -1.77
C ARG A 267 8.30 26.36 -1.93
N GLY A 268 7.57 27.46 -2.09
CA GLY A 268 6.12 27.47 -2.29
C GLY A 268 5.69 27.89 -3.70
N GLU A 269 4.62 27.30 -4.20
CA GLU A 269 3.93 27.71 -5.43
C GLU A 269 2.67 28.51 -5.08
N SER A 270 2.39 29.58 -5.83
CA SER A 270 1.16 30.36 -5.66
C SER A 270 0.11 29.85 -6.64
N SER A 271 -1.02 29.38 -6.12
CA SER A 271 -2.19 29.06 -6.92
C SER A 271 -3.29 30.08 -6.65
N VAL A 272 -3.86 30.64 -7.72
CA VAL A 272 -4.97 31.59 -7.65
C VAL A 272 -6.24 30.87 -8.07
N ILE A 273 -7.22 30.83 -7.17
CA ILE A 273 -8.54 30.27 -7.45
C ILE A 273 -9.52 31.43 -7.56
N THR A 274 -10.20 31.54 -8.70
CA THR A 274 -11.28 32.51 -8.89
C THR A 274 -12.59 31.85 -8.47
N VAL A 275 -13.22 32.37 -7.42
CA VAL A 275 -14.52 31.91 -6.92
C VAL A 275 -15.55 32.99 -7.23
N GLU A 276 -16.51 32.68 -8.10
CA GLU A 276 -17.63 33.57 -8.41
C GLU A 276 -18.94 32.92 -7.92
N GLY A 277 -19.73 33.65 -7.13
CA GLY A 277 -21.06 33.17 -6.70
C GLY A 277 -21.07 31.94 -5.79
N GLY A 278 -19.92 31.54 -5.21
CA GLY A 278 -19.81 30.37 -4.33
C GLY A 278 -19.52 29.04 -5.03
N ALA A 279 -19.32 29.06 -6.35
CA ALA A 279 -18.83 27.92 -7.11
C ALA A 279 -17.38 28.16 -7.58
N GLN A 280 -16.58 27.10 -7.60
CA GLN A 280 -15.26 27.14 -8.23
C GLN A 280 -15.46 27.09 -9.74
N LEU A 281 -15.05 28.16 -10.44
CA LEU A 281 -14.99 28.16 -11.90
C LEU A 281 -13.65 27.60 -12.34
N SER A 282 -13.68 26.59 -13.20
CA SER A 282 -12.51 26.07 -13.89
C SER A 282 -12.75 26.21 -15.38
N GLU A 283 -11.90 26.98 -16.06
CA GLU A 283 -11.89 26.98 -17.52
C GLU A 283 -11.38 25.62 -18.00
N PHE A 284 -12.04 25.08 -19.03
CA PHE A 284 -11.61 23.87 -19.71
C PHE A 284 -11.54 24.15 -21.21
N SER A 285 -10.62 23.48 -21.89
CA SER A 285 -10.47 23.53 -23.34
C SER A 285 -10.32 22.10 -23.84
N ILE A 286 -11.24 21.68 -24.70
CA ILE A 286 -11.26 20.34 -25.29
C ILE A 286 -11.12 20.51 -26.80
N THR A 287 -10.22 19.73 -27.41
CA THR A 287 -10.05 19.74 -28.86
C THR A 287 -11.09 18.83 -29.53
N VAL A 288 -11.45 19.14 -30.78
CA VAL A 288 -12.53 18.41 -31.49
C VAL A 288 -12.22 16.92 -31.66
N ASP A 289 -10.93 16.57 -31.73
CA ASP A 289 -10.42 15.20 -31.85
C ASP A 289 -10.30 14.44 -30.52
N ASP A 290 -10.45 15.11 -29.37
CA ASP A 290 -10.33 14.51 -28.03
C ASP A 290 -11.67 13.99 -27.48
N TYR A 291 -12.38 13.21 -28.30
CA TYR A 291 -13.61 12.54 -27.88
C TYR A 291 -13.31 11.26 -27.07
N ASP A 292 -14.26 10.81 -26.25
CA ASP A 292 -14.13 9.57 -25.45
C ASP A 292 -14.08 8.33 -26.37
N VAL A 293 -12.87 7.89 -26.70
CA VAL A 293 -12.61 6.72 -27.56
C VAL A 293 -12.98 5.42 -26.85
N ASN A 294 -13.50 4.45 -27.62
CA ASN A 294 -13.78 3.07 -27.18
C ASN A 294 -14.74 2.91 -25.99
N LYS A 295 -15.65 3.86 -25.80
CA LYS A 295 -16.54 3.89 -24.63
C LYS A 295 -18.02 3.97 -24.98
N HIS A 296 -18.36 4.63 -26.07
CA HIS A 296 -19.73 4.91 -26.47
C HIS A 296 -20.05 4.25 -27.81
N TYR A 297 -21.11 3.42 -27.85
CA TYR A 297 -21.46 2.63 -29.04
C TYR A 297 -22.96 2.59 -29.30
N PHE A 298 -23.35 2.79 -30.56
CA PHE A 298 -24.69 2.47 -31.06
C PHE A 298 -24.92 0.95 -31.09
N LEU A 299 -26.17 0.53 -30.91
CA LEU A 299 -26.53 -0.89 -30.93
C LEU A 299 -26.66 -1.48 -32.34
N SER A 300 -26.82 -0.64 -33.36
CA SER A 300 -26.88 -1.00 -34.79
C SER A 300 -26.81 0.25 -35.66
N ASP A 301 -26.66 0.05 -36.97
CA ASP A 301 -26.65 1.15 -37.94
C ASP A 301 -27.97 1.94 -37.93
N TYR A 302 -29.10 1.26 -37.69
CA TYR A 302 -30.40 1.92 -37.55
C TYR A 302 -30.40 3.03 -36.48
N PHE A 303 -29.83 2.75 -35.31
CA PHE A 303 -29.80 3.73 -34.22
C PHE A 303 -28.88 4.90 -34.55
N ARG A 304 -27.73 4.62 -35.15
CA ARG A 304 -26.79 5.63 -35.64
C ARG A 304 -27.44 6.56 -36.66
N GLU A 305 -28.06 6.00 -37.70
CA GLU A 305 -28.70 6.77 -38.77
C GLU A 305 -29.87 7.63 -38.29
N ASN A 306 -30.59 7.18 -37.26
CA ASN A 306 -31.75 7.90 -36.71
C ASN A 306 -31.42 8.83 -35.54
N TYR A 307 -30.21 8.78 -34.97
CA TYR A 307 -29.81 9.56 -33.81
C TYR A 307 -30.03 11.08 -34.01
N ASN A 308 -29.48 11.64 -35.08
CA ASN A 308 -29.59 13.08 -35.39
C ASN A 308 -31.05 13.51 -35.62
N LYS A 309 -31.85 12.64 -36.24
CA LYS A 309 -33.27 12.90 -36.47
C LYS A 309 -34.04 12.90 -35.15
N ALA A 310 -33.77 11.94 -34.28
CA ALA A 310 -34.39 11.82 -32.96
C ALA A 310 -34.03 12.98 -32.01
N MET A 311 -32.86 13.61 -32.21
CA MET A 311 -32.40 14.78 -31.44
C MET A 311 -32.73 16.13 -32.07
N SER A 312 -33.40 16.18 -33.22
CA SER A 312 -33.63 17.46 -33.94
C SER A 312 -34.50 18.48 -33.19
N ARG A 313 -35.19 18.07 -32.11
CA ARG A 313 -36.14 18.90 -31.34
C ARG A 313 -35.91 18.81 -29.83
N LEU A 314 -34.66 18.93 -29.39
CA LEU A 314 -34.32 19.00 -27.97
C LEU A 314 -35.18 20.06 -27.25
N PRO A 315 -35.63 19.78 -26.00
CA PRO A 315 -35.25 18.66 -25.14
C PRO A 315 -36.06 17.36 -25.37
N ILE A 316 -36.99 17.33 -26.32
CA ILE A 316 -37.85 16.16 -26.56
C ILE A 316 -37.16 15.22 -27.56
N ILE A 317 -36.83 14.01 -27.12
CA ILE A 317 -36.31 12.95 -28.00
C ILE A 317 -37.46 12.36 -28.83
N THR A 318 -37.43 12.56 -30.15
CA THR A 318 -38.43 12.03 -31.09
C THR A 318 -38.00 10.68 -31.66
N SER A 319 -38.09 9.63 -30.84
CA SER A 319 -37.81 8.24 -31.24
C SER A 319 -39.08 7.39 -31.19
N ASP A 320 -39.26 6.53 -32.20
CA ASP A 320 -40.34 5.54 -32.26
C ASP A 320 -39.94 4.20 -31.59
N VAL A 321 -38.72 4.13 -31.04
CA VAL A 321 -38.13 2.93 -30.42
C VAL A 321 -38.02 3.07 -28.91
N THR A 322 -38.21 1.96 -28.20
CA THR A 322 -37.83 1.81 -26.79
C THR A 322 -37.20 0.44 -26.56
N VAL A 323 -35.91 0.40 -26.24
CA VAL A 323 -35.16 -0.81 -25.88
C VAL A 323 -35.62 -1.28 -24.51
N THR A 324 -36.16 -2.50 -24.44
CA THR A 324 -36.76 -3.05 -23.22
C THR A 324 -35.78 -3.92 -22.43
N ARG A 325 -34.90 -4.64 -23.13
CA ARG A 325 -33.88 -5.52 -22.54
C ARG A 325 -32.60 -5.46 -23.35
N ILE A 326 -31.46 -5.46 -22.66
CA ILE A 326 -30.15 -5.52 -23.29
C ILE A 326 -29.20 -6.34 -22.41
N GLU A 327 -28.39 -7.16 -23.08
CA GLU A 327 -27.23 -7.81 -22.50
C GLU A 327 -25.98 -7.37 -23.28
N VAL A 328 -24.97 -6.93 -22.54
CA VAL A 328 -23.69 -6.47 -23.09
C VAL A 328 -22.60 -7.42 -22.63
N TRP A 329 -21.87 -8.00 -23.57
CA TRP A 329 -20.88 -9.03 -23.33
C TRP A 329 -19.49 -8.56 -23.78
N VAL A 330 -18.49 -8.83 -22.95
CA VAL A 330 -17.09 -8.46 -23.21
C VAL A 330 -16.14 -9.64 -23.02
N THR A 331 -14.95 -9.53 -23.59
CA THR A 331 -13.85 -10.49 -23.34
C THR A 331 -13.53 -10.56 -21.85
N ASN A 332 -13.47 -11.78 -21.31
CA ASN A 332 -13.17 -11.97 -19.90
C ASN A 332 -11.66 -12.04 -19.64
N LYS A 333 -11.08 -10.94 -19.14
CA LYS A 333 -9.65 -10.89 -18.75
C LYS A 333 -9.40 -11.29 -17.31
N THR A 334 -10.45 -11.40 -16.51
CA THR A 334 -10.38 -11.76 -15.10
C THR A 334 -10.74 -13.22 -14.92
N THR A 335 -10.24 -13.89 -13.88
CA THR A 335 -10.64 -15.28 -13.57
C THR A 335 -12.03 -15.38 -12.94
N ASN A 336 -12.94 -14.44 -13.25
CA ASN A 336 -14.32 -14.45 -12.77
C ASN A 336 -15.22 -15.05 -13.85
N PHE A 337 -15.70 -16.27 -13.60
CA PHE A 337 -16.56 -17.02 -14.51
C PHE A 337 -18.03 -17.02 -14.07
N GLU A 338 -18.42 -16.16 -13.13
CA GLU A 338 -19.81 -16.05 -12.70
C GLU A 338 -20.68 -15.59 -13.90
N GLN A 339 -21.67 -16.41 -14.27
CA GLN A 339 -22.56 -16.20 -15.42
C GLN A 339 -21.86 -16.10 -16.79
N SER A 340 -20.62 -16.61 -16.93
CA SER A 340 -19.92 -16.57 -18.21
C SER A 340 -20.55 -17.49 -19.26
N ARG A 341 -20.54 -17.05 -20.53
CA ARG A 341 -21.09 -17.82 -21.66
C ARG A 341 -20.12 -17.83 -22.84
N ASN A 342 -20.17 -18.91 -23.61
CA ASN A 342 -19.59 -18.91 -24.94
C ASN A 342 -20.47 -18.04 -25.85
N ILE A 343 -19.85 -17.17 -26.63
CA ILE A 343 -20.56 -16.32 -27.59
C ILE A 343 -19.88 -16.37 -28.95
N VAL A 344 -20.70 -16.30 -30.00
CA VAL A 344 -20.28 -16.09 -31.38
C VAL A 344 -20.98 -14.83 -31.85
N ALA A 345 -20.18 -13.80 -32.13
CA ALA A 345 -20.69 -12.48 -32.49
C ALA A 345 -20.35 -12.19 -33.96
N VAL A 346 -21.33 -11.76 -34.75
CA VAL A 346 -21.12 -11.35 -36.15
C VAL A 346 -21.53 -9.89 -36.35
N ASN A 347 -20.81 -9.18 -37.22
CA ASN A 347 -21.02 -7.75 -37.49
C ASN A 347 -22.41 -7.45 -38.09
N ASP A 348 -22.79 -8.25 -39.08
CA ASP A 348 -23.97 -8.08 -39.94
C ASP A 348 -25.27 -8.55 -39.29
N LEU A 349 -25.25 -9.07 -38.06
CA LEU A 349 -26.45 -9.60 -37.43
C LEU A 349 -27.53 -8.51 -37.37
N ALA A 350 -28.69 -8.82 -37.96
CA ALA A 350 -29.87 -7.96 -37.96
C ALA A 350 -29.66 -6.57 -38.60
N GLU A 351 -28.68 -6.42 -39.52
CA GLU A 351 -28.46 -5.17 -40.26
C GLU A 351 -29.23 -5.10 -41.60
N PRO A 352 -29.66 -3.90 -42.02
CA PRO A 352 -30.41 -3.70 -43.26
C PRO A 352 -29.54 -3.78 -44.53
N TYR A 353 -28.22 -3.64 -44.40
CA TYR A 353 -27.26 -3.67 -45.51
C TYR A 353 -26.05 -4.55 -45.14
N PRO A 354 -26.25 -5.87 -44.99
CA PRO A 354 -25.16 -6.79 -44.65
C PRO A 354 -24.09 -6.84 -45.74
N MET A 355 -22.82 -7.04 -45.34
CA MET A 355 -21.70 -7.20 -46.26
C MET A 355 -21.54 -8.64 -46.76
N PHE A 356 -21.65 -9.61 -45.86
CA PHE A 356 -21.46 -11.03 -46.15
C PHE A 356 -22.79 -11.76 -46.36
N TYR A 357 -23.78 -11.40 -45.56
CA TYR A 357 -25.11 -12.00 -45.58
C TYR A 357 -26.03 -11.34 -46.60
N MET A 358 -27.20 -11.94 -46.82
CA MET A 358 -28.22 -11.42 -47.73
C MET A 358 -29.41 -10.87 -46.96
N ARG A 359 -29.88 -9.70 -47.37
CA ARG A 359 -31.15 -9.14 -46.89
C ARG A 359 -32.31 -10.02 -47.33
N ASP A 360 -33.23 -10.31 -46.41
CA ASP A 360 -34.46 -11.03 -46.72
C ASP A 360 -35.40 -10.12 -47.55
N PRO A 361 -35.74 -10.47 -48.80
CA PRO A 361 -36.64 -9.68 -49.65
C PRO A 361 -38.07 -9.57 -49.10
N GLY A 362 -38.49 -10.48 -48.22
CA GLY A 362 -39.81 -10.48 -47.58
C GLY A 362 -39.94 -9.45 -46.45
N GLN A 363 -38.83 -8.84 -46.03
CA GLN A 363 -38.80 -7.93 -44.89
C GLN A 363 -38.92 -6.46 -45.30
N THR A 364 -39.89 -5.77 -44.72
CA THR A 364 -40.07 -4.31 -44.92
C THR A 364 -39.36 -3.49 -43.84
N GLY A 365 -38.93 -2.28 -44.20
CA GLY A 365 -38.29 -1.33 -43.27
C GLY A 365 -36.86 -1.72 -42.86
N ASN A 366 -36.16 -0.80 -42.19
CA ASN A 366 -34.73 -0.94 -41.84
C ASN A 366 -34.50 -1.08 -40.32
N TYR A 367 -35.54 -1.33 -39.53
CA TYR A 367 -35.39 -1.52 -38.08
C TYR A 367 -34.82 -2.92 -37.78
N PRO A 368 -33.82 -3.02 -36.90
CA PRO A 368 -32.99 -4.21 -36.75
C PRO A 368 -33.76 -5.36 -36.11
N ARG A 369 -33.74 -6.55 -36.71
CA ARG A 369 -34.34 -7.77 -36.15
C ARG A 369 -33.64 -8.99 -36.74
N ASN A 370 -33.62 -10.10 -36.02
CA ASN A 370 -32.95 -11.33 -36.47
C ASN A 370 -33.38 -11.76 -37.89
N GLU A 371 -34.65 -11.54 -38.23
CA GLU A 371 -35.23 -11.92 -39.53
C GLU A 371 -34.92 -10.92 -40.66
N LEU A 372 -34.31 -9.76 -40.37
CA LEU A 372 -34.07 -8.71 -41.38
C LEU A 372 -33.13 -9.18 -42.51
N ASN A 373 -32.21 -10.08 -42.16
CA ASN A 373 -31.30 -10.74 -43.08
C ASN A 373 -31.17 -12.22 -42.71
N ASN A 374 -30.53 -13.01 -43.56
CA ASN A 374 -30.36 -14.44 -43.34
C ASN A 374 -29.25 -14.82 -42.34
N ALA A 375 -28.56 -13.85 -41.71
CA ALA A 375 -27.43 -14.13 -40.83
C ALA A 375 -27.83 -15.01 -39.64
N TYR A 376 -28.91 -14.67 -38.96
CA TYR A 376 -29.38 -15.45 -37.81
C TYR A 376 -29.83 -16.86 -38.23
N GLU A 377 -30.54 -16.98 -39.35
CA GLU A 377 -31.00 -18.26 -39.87
C GLU A 377 -29.81 -19.16 -40.25
N GLU A 378 -28.84 -18.66 -41.00
CA GLU A 378 -27.66 -19.42 -41.41
C GLU A 378 -26.81 -19.87 -40.21
N LEU A 379 -26.56 -18.98 -39.24
CA LEU A 379 -25.81 -19.31 -38.03
C LEU A 379 -26.50 -20.39 -37.18
N THR A 380 -27.82 -20.45 -37.19
CA THR A 380 -28.59 -21.36 -36.33
C THR A 380 -29.03 -22.65 -37.02
N THR A 381 -29.04 -22.69 -38.36
CA THR A 381 -29.47 -23.85 -39.15
C THR A 381 -28.30 -24.46 -39.94
N THR A 382 -27.85 -23.78 -40.99
CA THR A 382 -26.76 -24.21 -41.89
C THR A 382 -25.47 -24.47 -41.13
N HIS A 383 -25.08 -23.53 -40.26
CA HIS A 383 -23.86 -23.57 -39.46
C HIS A 383 -24.14 -23.95 -38.01
N SER A 384 -25.18 -24.76 -37.75
CA SER A 384 -25.60 -25.12 -36.37
C SER A 384 -24.50 -25.79 -35.52
N SER A 385 -23.42 -26.29 -36.14
CA SER A 385 -22.24 -26.83 -35.47
C SER A 385 -21.52 -25.80 -34.58
N ILE A 386 -21.64 -24.49 -34.85
CA ILE A 386 -21.02 -23.39 -34.11
C ILE A 386 -21.59 -23.19 -32.70
N ARG A 387 -22.70 -23.87 -32.39
CA ARG A 387 -23.21 -23.99 -31.02
C ARG A 387 -22.17 -24.60 -30.09
N ASP A 388 -21.29 -25.46 -30.59
CA ASP A 388 -20.04 -25.81 -29.91
C ASP A 388 -18.94 -24.83 -30.36
N ILE A 389 -18.42 -24.06 -29.42
CA ILE A 389 -17.42 -23.01 -29.68
C ILE A 389 -16.14 -23.54 -30.35
N LYS A 390 -15.86 -24.84 -30.20
CA LYS A 390 -14.70 -25.50 -30.82
C LYS A 390 -14.81 -25.59 -32.34
N ASN A 391 -16.03 -25.68 -32.88
CA ASN A 391 -16.27 -25.83 -34.31
C ASN A 391 -16.32 -24.50 -35.06
N VAL A 392 -16.47 -23.38 -34.32
CA VAL A 392 -16.74 -22.05 -34.89
C VAL A 392 -15.73 -21.64 -35.97
N THR A 393 -14.43 -21.82 -35.70
CA THR A 393 -13.39 -21.41 -36.64
C THR A 393 -13.47 -22.21 -37.94
N THR A 394 -13.52 -23.54 -37.84
CA THR A 394 -13.58 -24.42 -39.02
C THR A 394 -14.84 -24.16 -39.86
N GLU A 395 -15.99 -23.98 -39.21
CA GLU A 395 -17.27 -23.79 -39.89
C GLU A 395 -17.36 -22.42 -40.58
N LEU A 396 -17.07 -21.32 -39.87
CA LEU A 396 -17.25 -19.97 -40.39
C LEU A 396 -16.16 -19.55 -41.37
N GLU A 397 -14.90 -19.95 -41.14
CA GLU A 397 -13.85 -19.75 -42.15
C GLU A 397 -14.10 -20.62 -43.39
N GLY A 398 -14.67 -21.82 -43.22
CA GLY A 398 -15.12 -22.67 -44.32
C GLY A 398 -16.25 -22.04 -45.15
N ALA A 399 -17.09 -21.22 -44.52
CA ALA A 399 -18.10 -20.41 -45.19
C ALA A 399 -17.51 -19.15 -45.86
N GLY A 400 -16.27 -18.77 -45.55
CA GLY A 400 -15.57 -17.62 -46.11
C GLY A 400 -15.57 -16.37 -45.24
N LEU A 401 -16.05 -16.44 -43.99
CA LEU A 401 -15.93 -15.34 -43.02
C LEU A 401 -14.52 -15.30 -42.42
N VAL A 402 -14.05 -14.11 -42.06
CA VAL A 402 -12.73 -13.89 -41.47
C VAL A 402 -12.83 -13.55 -39.98
N LEU A 403 -12.15 -14.34 -39.13
CA LEU A 403 -12.06 -14.08 -37.69
C LEU A 403 -11.39 -12.72 -37.43
N GLY A 404 -11.98 -11.93 -36.54
CA GLY A 404 -11.51 -10.59 -36.19
C GLY A 404 -11.99 -9.48 -37.11
N ILE A 405 -12.66 -9.81 -38.21
CA ILE A 405 -13.24 -8.83 -39.15
C ILE A 405 -14.76 -9.02 -39.25
N ASP A 406 -15.20 -10.22 -39.65
CA ASP A 406 -16.61 -10.53 -39.91
C ASP A 406 -17.29 -11.10 -38.65
N TYR A 407 -16.54 -11.90 -37.90
CA TYR A 407 -17.01 -12.50 -36.68
C TYR A 407 -15.93 -12.58 -35.60
N GLU A 408 -16.38 -12.77 -34.37
CA GLU A 408 -15.57 -13.07 -33.21
C GLU A 408 -16.15 -14.25 -32.44
N LYS A 409 -15.26 -15.05 -31.84
CA LYS A 409 -15.64 -16.09 -30.88
C LYS A 409 -14.99 -15.80 -29.54
N VAL A 410 -15.76 -15.86 -28.47
CA VAL A 410 -15.26 -15.62 -27.12
C VAL A 410 -15.70 -16.75 -26.22
N GLU A 411 -14.71 -17.49 -25.69
CA GLU A 411 -14.93 -18.49 -24.65
C GLU A 411 -15.09 -17.79 -23.31
N ASN A 412 -16.11 -18.20 -22.55
CA ASN A 412 -16.42 -17.63 -21.23
C ASN A 412 -16.48 -16.09 -21.21
N ALA A 413 -17.13 -15.49 -22.23
CA ALA A 413 -17.42 -14.07 -22.24
C ALA A 413 -18.16 -13.66 -20.98
N ARG A 414 -17.87 -12.44 -20.52
CA ARG A 414 -18.42 -11.87 -19.29
C ARG A 414 -19.59 -10.97 -19.63
N LEU A 415 -20.72 -11.20 -18.96
CA LEU A 415 -21.86 -10.28 -18.98
C LEU A 415 -21.54 -9.05 -18.12
N LEU A 416 -21.66 -7.85 -18.70
CA LEU A 416 -21.55 -6.61 -17.95
C LEU A 416 -22.81 -6.40 -17.11
N THR A 417 -22.60 -5.98 -15.87
CA THR A 417 -23.71 -5.62 -14.98
C THR A 417 -24.26 -4.23 -15.34
N PRO A 418 -25.53 -3.91 -15.01
CA PRO A 418 -26.09 -2.58 -15.24
C PRO A 418 -25.37 -1.42 -14.51
N ARG A 419 -24.41 -1.72 -13.64
CA ARG A 419 -23.56 -0.72 -12.97
C ARG A 419 -22.31 -0.37 -13.76
N GLU A 420 -21.97 -1.15 -14.78
CA GLU A 420 -20.73 -1.01 -15.56
C GLU A 420 -20.93 -0.26 -16.87
N TYR A 421 -22.19 -0.10 -17.28
CA TYR A 421 -22.57 0.69 -18.43
C TYR A 421 -23.89 1.39 -18.16
N THR A 422 -24.10 2.49 -18.86
CA THR A 422 -25.41 3.13 -19.03
C THR A 422 -25.89 2.90 -20.45
N PHE A 423 -27.20 2.89 -20.66
CA PHE A 423 -27.76 2.80 -22.00
C PHE A 423 -28.93 3.77 -22.16
N ASN A 424 -29.09 4.30 -23.36
CA ASN A 424 -30.24 5.12 -23.71
C ASN A 424 -31.26 4.26 -24.45
N ASP A 425 -32.40 4.02 -23.81
CA ASP A 425 -33.47 3.15 -24.30
C ASP A 425 -34.15 3.68 -25.57
N LYS A 426 -34.19 5.00 -25.76
CA LYS A 426 -34.83 5.64 -26.92
C LYS A 426 -33.90 5.80 -28.12
N LEU A 427 -32.62 6.05 -27.86
CA LEU A 427 -31.62 6.34 -28.89
C LEU A 427 -30.76 5.13 -29.26
N GLY A 428 -30.82 4.05 -28.46
CA GLY A 428 -30.13 2.79 -28.74
C GLY A 428 -28.62 2.92 -28.82
N TYR A 429 -28.02 3.48 -27.76
CA TYR A 429 -26.57 3.44 -27.56
C TYR A 429 -26.24 3.06 -26.11
N ILE A 430 -25.05 2.49 -25.93
CA ILE A 430 -24.45 2.15 -24.64
C ILE A 430 -23.23 3.04 -24.39
N SER A 431 -23.01 3.36 -23.12
CA SER A 431 -21.84 4.11 -22.64
C SER A 431 -21.22 3.33 -21.50
N LEU A 432 -20.03 2.80 -21.74
CA LEU A 432 -19.28 2.03 -20.75
C LEU A 432 -18.66 2.98 -19.71
N ASN A 433 -18.52 2.52 -18.48
CA ASN A 433 -17.83 3.33 -17.46
C ASN A 433 -16.32 3.35 -17.67
N THR A 434 -15.78 2.31 -18.30
CA THR A 434 -14.37 2.17 -18.65
C THR A 434 -14.23 1.96 -20.15
N ALA A 435 -13.29 2.65 -20.78
CA ALA A 435 -12.97 2.41 -22.19
C ALA A 435 -12.44 0.99 -22.38
N LEU A 436 -12.86 0.34 -23.47
CA LEU A 436 -12.36 -0.99 -23.82
C LEU A 436 -10.95 -0.93 -24.37
N ASN A 437 -10.15 -1.92 -24.02
CA ASN A 437 -8.83 -2.10 -24.62
C ASN A 437 -8.94 -2.48 -26.10
N THR A 438 -7.86 -2.26 -26.87
CA THR A 438 -7.85 -2.54 -28.31
C THR A 438 -8.15 -4.01 -28.62
N ASP A 439 -7.70 -4.94 -27.79
CA ASP A 439 -7.88 -6.39 -27.89
C ASP A 439 -9.21 -6.91 -27.30
N GLU A 440 -10.04 -6.04 -26.74
CA GLU A 440 -11.34 -6.43 -26.17
C GLU A 440 -12.45 -6.42 -27.20
N ILE A 441 -13.32 -7.41 -27.11
CA ILE A 441 -14.50 -7.55 -27.95
C ILE A 441 -15.71 -6.99 -27.20
N LEU A 442 -16.62 -6.35 -27.93
CA LEU A 442 -17.92 -5.92 -27.43
C LEU A 442 -19.01 -6.54 -28.29
N ALA A 443 -19.91 -7.29 -27.67
CA ALA A 443 -21.06 -7.89 -28.32
C ALA A 443 -22.34 -7.58 -27.53
N VAL A 444 -23.46 -7.47 -28.24
CA VAL A 444 -24.76 -7.16 -27.63
C VAL A 444 -25.85 -8.08 -28.14
N ALA A 445 -26.82 -8.33 -27.28
CA ALA A 445 -28.12 -8.88 -27.64
C ALA A 445 -29.19 -8.03 -26.96
N TYR A 446 -30.27 -7.71 -27.66
CA TYR A 446 -31.29 -6.81 -27.12
C TYR A 446 -32.67 -7.08 -27.71
N GLU A 447 -33.67 -6.62 -26.97
CA GLU A 447 -35.05 -6.53 -27.41
C GLU A 447 -35.52 -5.09 -27.29
N TYR A 448 -36.36 -4.68 -28.23
CA TYR A 448 -36.94 -3.35 -28.24
C TYR A 448 -38.34 -3.39 -28.82
N THR A 449 -39.09 -2.34 -28.53
CA THR A 449 -40.40 -2.10 -29.14
C THR A 449 -40.29 -0.99 -30.17
N TYR A 450 -40.90 -1.20 -31.33
CA TYR A 450 -41.09 -0.18 -32.36
C TYR A 450 -42.56 -0.12 -32.71
N ARG A 451 -43.19 1.03 -32.44
CA ARG A 451 -44.64 1.25 -32.67
C ARG A 451 -45.53 0.14 -32.08
N GLY A 452 -45.16 -0.36 -30.90
CA GLY A 452 -45.91 -1.38 -30.17
C GLY A 452 -45.62 -2.84 -30.55
N GLN A 453 -44.75 -3.09 -31.54
CA GLN A 453 -44.28 -4.44 -31.89
C GLN A 453 -42.89 -4.70 -31.29
N THR A 454 -42.68 -5.89 -30.73
CA THR A 454 -41.41 -6.29 -30.14
C THR A 454 -40.51 -6.93 -31.19
N PHE A 455 -39.27 -6.48 -31.25
CA PHE A 455 -38.21 -7.01 -32.11
C PHE A 455 -37.02 -7.44 -31.26
N ARG A 456 -36.27 -8.42 -31.78
CA ARG A 456 -35.12 -9.02 -31.10
C ARG A 456 -33.91 -9.06 -32.03
N VAL A 457 -32.75 -8.78 -31.46
CA VAL A 457 -31.44 -8.87 -32.12
C VAL A 457 -30.52 -9.73 -31.26
N GLY A 458 -30.00 -10.81 -31.84
CA GLY A 458 -29.21 -11.82 -31.12
C GLY A 458 -30.03 -12.67 -30.16
N GLU A 459 -29.32 -13.32 -29.25
CA GLU A 459 -29.88 -14.25 -28.26
C GLU A 459 -29.58 -13.79 -26.85
N LEU A 460 -30.62 -13.35 -26.13
CA LEU A 460 -30.52 -13.05 -24.69
C LEU A 460 -30.35 -14.35 -23.91
N SER A 461 -29.38 -14.38 -23.00
CA SER A 461 -28.98 -15.58 -22.25
C SER A 461 -30.13 -16.24 -21.48
N GLN A 462 -31.06 -15.45 -20.94
CA GLN A 462 -32.21 -15.93 -20.16
C GLN A 462 -33.45 -16.25 -21.01
N ALA A 463 -33.58 -15.65 -22.20
CA ALA A 463 -34.79 -15.76 -23.03
C ALA A 463 -34.62 -16.71 -24.22
N SER A 464 -33.39 -17.11 -24.55
CA SER A 464 -33.10 -17.98 -25.70
C SER A 464 -33.38 -19.46 -25.44
N GLY A 465 -33.43 -19.90 -24.18
CA GLY A 465 -33.54 -21.32 -23.81
C GLY A 465 -32.26 -22.13 -24.07
N ILE A 466 -31.15 -21.46 -24.41
CA ILE A 466 -29.86 -22.10 -24.71
C ILE A 466 -29.02 -22.16 -23.45
N SER A 467 -28.69 -23.37 -23.01
CA SER A 467 -27.87 -23.62 -21.82
C SER A 467 -26.37 -23.67 -22.15
N ALA A 468 -25.53 -23.30 -21.17
CA ALA A 468 -24.10 -23.54 -21.27
C ALA A 468 -23.81 -25.07 -21.38
N PRO A 469 -22.80 -25.50 -22.15
CA PRO A 469 -21.72 -24.70 -22.77
C PRO A 469 -22.03 -24.17 -24.17
N SER A 470 -23.27 -24.27 -24.66
CA SER A 470 -23.60 -23.85 -26.02
C SER A 470 -23.46 -22.34 -26.23
N SER A 471 -22.90 -21.98 -27.38
CA SER A 471 -22.63 -20.61 -27.81
C SER A 471 -23.92 -19.84 -28.12
N LEU A 472 -23.99 -18.60 -27.64
CA LEU A 472 -25.04 -17.64 -28.00
C LEU A 472 -24.65 -16.87 -29.27
N MET A 473 -25.63 -16.63 -30.15
CA MET A 473 -25.46 -15.78 -31.33
C MET A 473 -25.70 -14.32 -30.95
N MET A 474 -24.71 -13.48 -31.22
CA MET A 474 -24.70 -12.08 -30.79
C MET A 474 -24.39 -11.13 -31.92
N LYS A 475 -24.76 -9.86 -31.73
CA LYS A 475 -24.34 -8.79 -32.62
C LYS A 475 -22.98 -8.27 -32.17
N LEU A 476 -22.01 -8.27 -33.07
CA LEU A 476 -20.68 -7.72 -32.84
C LEU A 476 -20.71 -6.19 -32.98
N ILE A 477 -20.24 -5.49 -31.95
CA ILE A 477 -20.14 -4.02 -31.93
C ILE A 477 -18.68 -3.58 -32.07
N LYS A 478 -17.76 -4.25 -31.37
CA LYS A 478 -16.31 -4.00 -31.49
C LYS A 478 -15.57 -5.34 -31.67
N PRO A 479 -14.93 -5.60 -32.81
CA PRO A 479 -13.97 -6.70 -32.98
C PRO A 479 -12.61 -6.42 -32.33
N THR A 480 -11.74 -7.43 -32.27
CA THR A 480 -10.33 -7.28 -31.90
C THR A 480 -9.54 -6.44 -32.91
N ASN A 481 -9.77 -6.63 -34.21
CA ASN A 481 -9.14 -5.84 -35.27
C ASN A 481 -9.96 -4.56 -35.57
N TYR A 482 -10.00 -3.65 -34.60
CA TYR A 482 -10.81 -2.44 -34.69
C TYR A 482 -10.07 -1.29 -35.38
N THR A 483 -10.19 -1.22 -36.71
CA THR A 483 -9.61 -0.15 -37.53
C THR A 483 -10.71 0.67 -38.22
N PRO A 484 -10.42 1.88 -38.75
CA PRO A 484 -11.38 2.67 -39.52
C PRO A 484 -11.98 1.99 -40.76
N ARG A 485 -11.45 0.83 -41.17
CA ARG A 485 -11.99 0.01 -42.26
C ARG A 485 -12.97 -1.06 -41.79
N ALA A 486 -13.04 -1.32 -40.48
CA ALA A 486 -13.98 -2.27 -39.92
C ALA A 486 -15.41 -1.74 -40.09
N TYR A 487 -16.34 -2.63 -40.49
CA TYR A 487 -17.74 -2.26 -40.70
C TYR A 487 -18.37 -1.62 -39.45
N THR A 488 -18.04 -2.14 -38.26
CA THR A 488 -18.56 -1.64 -36.99
C THR A 488 -17.82 -0.41 -36.45
N TRP A 489 -16.82 0.12 -37.17
CA TRP A 489 -16.11 1.35 -36.77
C TRP A 489 -17.05 2.54 -36.59
N ASP A 490 -18.09 2.57 -37.41
CA ASP A 490 -19.09 3.61 -37.44
C ASP A 490 -20.10 3.51 -36.30
N LEU A 491 -20.19 2.37 -35.62
CA LEU A 491 -21.02 2.19 -34.43
C LEU A 491 -20.43 2.88 -33.20
N MET A 492 -19.11 3.12 -33.16
CA MET A 492 -18.51 3.94 -32.09
C MET A 492 -18.90 5.40 -32.27
N MET A 493 -19.49 5.98 -31.23
CA MET A 493 -19.83 7.39 -31.14
C MET A 493 -18.55 8.22 -30.99
N LYS A 494 -18.47 9.31 -31.75
CA LYS A 494 -17.30 10.21 -31.83
C LYS A 494 -17.66 11.65 -31.48
N ASN A 495 -18.70 11.81 -30.67
CA ASN A 495 -19.34 13.09 -30.33
C ASN A 495 -19.62 13.22 -28.82
N VAL A 496 -18.92 12.44 -27.99
CA VAL A 496 -19.03 12.50 -26.53
C VAL A 496 -17.66 12.88 -25.98
N TYR A 497 -17.63 13.86 -25.07
CA TYR A 497 -16.40 14.45 -24.52
C TYR A 497 -16.46 14.43 -23.00
N ALA A 498 -15.39 13.96 -22.34
CA ALA A 498 -15.29 14.00 -20.89
C ALA A 498 -14.86 15.40 -20.41
N LEU A 499 -15.68 16.05 -19.60
CA LEU A 499 -15.36 17.36 -19.02
C LEU A 499 -14.46 17.29 -17.77
N GLY A 500 -14.18 16.08 -17.26
CA GLY A 500 -13.41 15.88 -16.02
C GLY A 500 -14.07 16.42 -14.75
N ALA A 501 -15.33 16.84 -14.82
CA ALA A 501 -16.07 17.46 -13.72
C ALA A 501 -17.08 16.49 -13.09
N TYR A 502 -17.22 16.58 -11.78
CA TYR A 502 -18.21 15.83 -11.01
C TYR A 502 -19.38 16.74 -10.63
N GLN A 503 -20.61 16.24 -10.78
CA GLN A 503 -21.83 16.95 -10.37
C GLN A 503 -21.94 18.37 -10.94
N VAL A 504 -21.71 18.51 -12.26
CA VAL A 504 -21.96 19.76 -12.96
C VAL A 504 -23.45 20.10 -12.80
N VAL A 505 -23.74 21.19 -12.12
CA VAL A 505 -25.09 21.73 -12.01
C VAL A 505 -25.37 22.51 -13.29
N GLU A 506 -26.41 22.10 -14.03
CA GLU A 506 -26.90 22.82 -15.23
C GLU A 506 -27.47 24.20 -14.89
#